data_AF-A0A3M2HTN8-F1
#
_entry.id   AF-A0A3M2HTN8-F1
#
_cell.length_a   1.000
_cell.length_b   1.000
_cell.length_c   1.000
_cell.angle_alpha   90.00
_cell.angle_beta   90.00
_cell.angle_gamma   90.00
#
_symmetry.space_group_name_H-M   'P 1'
#
loop_
_entity.id
_entity.type
_entity.pdbx_description
1 polymer ?
#
loop_
_entity_poly.entity_id
_entity_poly.type
_entity_poly.pdbx_seq_one_letter_code
_entity_poly.pdbx_strand_id
1 'polypeptide(L)'
;MKWEEWKKLAENEEFWKNHQEKGLLKAEYVKDYILRLWFEEDMDVSIYELDFYPLIFEENPGGVFLALKDKDRFRFVEGRYALVWPNPETGAYDEKAIDLAPECVRFFCERYGKKLKAPDKSVVDHQAQI
;
A
#
# COMPACT_ATOMS: atom_id res chain seq x y z
N MET A 1 10.71 11.28 2.57
CA MET A 1 9.27 11.09 2.83
C MET A 1 9.15 10.82 4.33
N LYS A 2 8.73 11.79 5.15
CA LYS A 2 9.01 11.77 6.60
C LYS A 2 8.43 10.52 7.31
N TRP A 3 9.27 9.61 7.77
CA TRP A 3 8.98 8.39 8.53
C TRP A 3 8.23 8.66 9.83
N GLU A 4 8.46 9.81 10.45
CA GLU A 4 7.65 10.26 11.58
C GLU A 4 6.16 10.40 11.22
N GLU A 5 5.82 10.74 9.97
CA GLU A 5 4.43 10.75 9.49
C GLU A 5 3.89 9.33 9.32
N TRP A 6 4.72 8.39 8.81
CA TRP A 6 4.37 6.95 8.75
C TRP A 6 4.12 6.36 10.14
N LYS A 7 5.04 6.59 11.06
CA LYS A 7 5.01 6.01 12.41
C LYS A 7 3.80 6.54 13.20
N LYS A 8 3.52 7.83 13.13
CA LYS A 8 2.33 8.42 13.76
C LYS A 8 1.01 7.84 13.24
N LEU A 9 0.95 7.50 11.95
CA LEU A 9 -0.21 6.83 11.36
C LEU A 9 -0.29 5.37 11.82
N ALA A 10 0.84 4.65 11.77
CA ALA A 10 0.90 3.25 12.17
C ALA A 10 0.61 3.04 13.67
N GLU A 11 1.02 3.97 14.54
CA GLU A 11 0.75 3.90 15.98
C GLU A 11 -0.64 4.41 16.37
N ASN A 12 -1.38 5.03 15.44
CA ASN A 12 -2.71 5.54 15.72
C ASN A 12 -3.77 4.49 15.41
N GLU A 13 -4.13 3.70 16.43
CA GLU A 13 -5.16 2.65 16.44
C GLU A 13 -6.52 3.07 15.84
N GLU A 14 -6.87 4.37 15.78
CA GLU A 14 -8.11 4.81 15.12
C GLU A 14 -8.10 4.59 13.60
N PHE A 15 -6.94 4.66 12.94
CA PHE A 15 -6.81 4.29 11.53
C PHE A 15 -6.94 2.77 11.29
N TRP A 16 -6.89 1.98 12.36
CA TRP A 16 -7.04 0.52 12.33
C TRP A 16 -8.44 0.07 12.76
N LYS A 17 -9.26 1.00 13.28
CA LYS A 17 -10.62 0.71 13.73
C LYS A 17 -11.60 0.81 12.57
N ASN A 18 -12.00 -0.36 12.09
CA ASN A 18 -13.33 -0.61 11.51
C ASN A 18 -13.78 0.40 10.44
N HIS A 19 -12.87 0.79 9.55
CA HIS A 19 -13.30 1.29 8.26
C HIS A 19 -13.64 0.09 7.39
N GLN A 20 -14.87 0.02 6.89
CA GLN A 20 -15.21 -0.82 5.73
C GLN A 20 -14.49 -0.25 4.50
N GLU A 21 -13.15 -0.19 4.54
CA GLU A 21 -12.38 0.48 3.53
C GLU A 21 -12.07 -0.46 2.37
N LYS A 22 -12.33 0.06 1.18
CA LYS A 22 -12.01 -0.54 -0.10
C LYS A 22 -10.51 -0.82 -0.15
N GLY A 23 -10.17 -2.10 -0.17
CA GLY A 23 -8.82 -2.58 0.15
C GLY A 23 -7.82 -2.41 -0.99
N LEU A 24 -6.58 -2.80 -0.70
CA LEU A 24 -5.57 -3.03 -1.73
C LEU A 24 -5.90 -4.32 -2.49
N LEU A 25 -6.26 -4.21 -3.76
CA LEU A 25 -6.65 -5.34 -4.61
C LEU A 25 -5.45 -6.10 -5.15
N LYS A 26 -4.39 -5.37 -5.49
CA LYS A 26 -3.20 -5.93 -6.14
C LYS A 26 -1.99 -5.06 -5.82
N ALA A 27 -0.84 -5.72 -5.70
CA ALA A 27 0.47 -5.10 -5.77
C ALA A 27 1.27 -5.77 -6.88
N GLU A 28 2.11 -5.00 -7.57
CA GLU A 28 3.00 -5.50 -8.61
C GLU A 28 4.36 -4.83 -8.47
N TYR A 29 5.41 -5.65 -8.46
CA TYR A 29 6.77 -5.16 -8.56
C TYR A 29 7.03 -4.57 -9.96
N VAL A 30 7.41 -3.29 -10.01
CA VAL A 30 7.75 -2.64 -11.29
C VAL A 30 9.25 -2.70 -11.53
N LYS A 31 10.02 -2.13 -10.60
CA LYS A 31 11.49 -2.10 -10.62
C LYS A 31 12.02 -1.57 -9.29
N ASP A 32 13.25 -1.93 -8.96
CA ASP A 32 13.95 -1.48 -7.74
C ASP A 32 13.07 -1.58 -6.49
N TYR A 33 12.67 -0.47 -5.87
CA TYR A 33 11.76 -0.43 -4.72
C TYR A 33 10.42 0.22 -5.07
N ILE A 34 10.05 0.18 -6.34
CA ILE A 34 8.82 0.77 -6.87
C ILE A 34 7.78 -0.33 -7.05
N LEU A 35 6.63 -0.11 -6.41
CA LEU A 35 5.45 -0.96 -6.58
C LEU A 35 4.35 -0.20 -7.30
N ARG A 36 3.64 -0.93 -8.17
CA ARG A 36 2.33 -0.51 -8.67
C ARG A 36 1.25 -1.10 -7.80
N LEU A 37 0.30 -0.27 -7.41
CA LEU A 37 -0.70 -0.56 -6.40
C LEU A 37 -2.08 -0.24 -6.95
N TRP A 38 -3.00 -1.19 -6.83
CA TRP A 38 -4.39 -1.05 -7.24
C TRP A 38 -5.26 -1.03 -6.01
N PHE A 39 -6.03 0.04 -5.86
CA PHE A 39 -7.01 0.15 -4.80
C PHE A 39 -8.41 0.01 -5.38
N GLU A 40 -9.26 -0.66 -4.62
CA GLU A 40 -10.68 -0.73 -4.90
C GLU A 40 -11.32 0.66 -4.72
N GLU A 41 -12.24 0.99 -5.63
CA GLU A 41 -13.10 2.16 -5.63
C GLU A 41 -14.54 1.69 -5.89
N ASP A 42 -15.58 2.51 -5.65
CA ASP A 42 -16.98 2.03 -5.61
C ASP A 42 -17.40 1.22 -6.86
N MET A 43 -16.92 1.65 -8.02
CA MET A 43 -17.26 1.06 -9.32
C MET A 43 -16.03 0.99 -10.24
N ASP A 44 -14.83 1.21 -9.71
CA ASP A 44 -13.60 1.29 -10.49
C ASP A 44 -12.37 0.94 -9.63
N VAL A 45 -11.18 1.22 -10.16
CA VAL A 45 -9.90 1.11 -9.45
C VAL A 45 -9.08 2.37 -9.62
N SER A 46 -8.37 2.74 -8.55
CA SER A 46 -7.29 3.73 -8.63
C SER A 46 -5.94 3.02 -8.68
N ILE A 47 -5.01 3.55 -9.47
CA ILE A 47 -3.70 2.93 -9.71
C ILE A 47 -2.61 3.94 -9.42
N TYR A 48 -1.65 3.55 -8.59
CA TYR A 48 -0.50 4.36 -8.21
C TYR A 48 0.80 3.59 -8.41
N GLU A 49 1.88 4.29 -8.72
CA GLU A 49 3.25 3.83 -8.52
C GLU A 49 3.85 4.55 -7.31
N LEU A 50 4.35 3.81 -6.33
CA LEU A 50 4.97 4.36 -5.13
C LEU A 50 6.40 3.85 -5.02
N ASP A 51 7.34 4.77 -4.76
CA ASP A 51 8.73 4.46 -4.49
C ASP A 51 8.96 4.28 -2.98
N PHE A 52 9.31 3.06 -2.58
CA PHE A 52 9.59 2.68 -1.20
C PHE A 52 11.06 2.89 -0.83
N TYR A 53 11.95 3.28 -1.75
CA TYR A 53 13.37 3.47 -1.44
C TYR A 53 13.61 4.47 -0.28
N PRO A 54 12.98 5.66 -0.26
CA PRO A 54 13.17 6.61 0.85
C PRO A 54 12.77 5.99 2.19
N LEU A 55 11.67 5.24 2.19
CA LEU A 55 11.18 4.56 3.39
C LEU A 55 12.18 3.50 3.88
N ILE A 56 12.68 2.64 2.98
CA ILE A 56 13.49 1.48 3.36
C ILE A 56 14.94 1.86 3.71
N PHE A 57 15.52 2.84 2.99
CA PHE A 57 16.95 3.15 3.07
C PHE A 57 17.27 4.45 3.79
N GLU A 58 16.49 5.51 3.56
CA GLU A 58 16.85 6.84 4.05
C GLU A 58 16.35 7.08 5.46
N GLU A 59 15.15 6.59 5.78
CA GLU A 59 14.46 6.99 7.00
C GLU A 59 14.48 5.95 8.13
N ASN A 60 15.20 4.84 7.91
CA ASN A 60 15.47 3.75 8.87
C ASN A 60 14.26 3.40 9.76
N PRO A 61 13.21 2.79 9.17
CA PRO A 61 11.88 2.67 9.77
C PRO A 61 11.78 1.60 10.88
N GLY A 62 12.91 1.17 11.45
CA GLY A 62 12.99 0.06 12.39
C GLY A 62 13.19 -1.31 11.72
N GLY A 63 13.12 -2.38 12.53
CA GLY A 63 13.54 -3.73 12.13
C GLY A 63 12.65 -4.41 11.09
N VAL A 64 11.34 -4.12 11.06
CA VAL A 64 10.37 -4.78 10.17
C VAL A 64 10.72 -4.61 8.68
N PHE A 65 11.12 -3.41 8.26
CA PHE A 65 11.50 -3.16 6.87
C PHE A 65 12.95 -3.51 6.55
N LEU A 66 13.77 -3.88 7.54
CA LEU A 66 15.16 -4.25 7.31
C LEU A 66 15.26 -5.45 6.36
N ALA A 67 14.36 -6.42 6.51
CA ALA A 67 14.26 -7.57 5.63
C ALA A 67 13.94 -7.16 4.18
N LEU A 68 13.20 -6.07 3.97
CA LEU A 68 12.85 -5.57 2.64
C LEU A 68 14.02 -4.87 1.94
N LYS A 69 15.19 -4.68 2.57
CA LYS A 69 16.40 -4.24 1.86
C LYS A 69 16.90 -5.30 0.89
N ASP A 70 16.61 -6.57 1.13
CA ASP A 70 16.79 -7.63 0.15
C ASP A 70 15.81 -7.42 -1.02
N LYS A 71 16.34 -7.27 -2.23
CA LYS A 71 15.52 -7.01 -3.43
C LYS A 71 14.64 -8.20 -3.79
N ASP A 72 15.10 -9.44 -3.60
CA ASP A 72 14.31 -10.63 -3.90
C ASP A 72 13.18 -10.78 -2.89
N ARG A 73 13.47 -10.43 -1.63
CA ARG A 73 12.43 -10.30 -0.61
C ARG A 73 11.37 -9.27 -1.01
N PHE A 74 11.79 -8.08 -1.42
CA PHE A 74 10.88 -6.99 -1.79
C PHE A 74 10.02 -7.30 -3.02
N ARG A 75 10.56 -8.05 -3.99
CA ARG A 75 9.84 -8.48 -5.20
C ARG A 75 8.67 -9.41 -4.89
N PHE A 76 8.77 -10.19 -3.81
CA PHE A 76 7.75 -11.14 -3.40
C PHE A 76 6.64 -10.45 -2.60
N VAL A 77 5.98 -9.49 -3.26
CA VAL A 77 4.90 -8.68 -2.69
C VAL A 77 3.55 -9.13 -3.24
N GLU A 78 2.52 -9.05 -2.39
CA GLU A 78 1.16 -9.37 -2.72
C GLU A 78 0.21 -8.29 -2.20
N GLY A 79 -0.85 -8.02 -2.97
CA GLY A 79 -1.99 -7.24 -2.49
C GLY A 79 -3.12 -8.19 -2.13
N ARG A 80 -3.50 -8.25 -0.86
CA ARG A 80 -4.61 -9.08 -0.35
C ARG A 80 -5.39 -8.32 0.71
N TYR A 81 -6.08 -7.25 0.32
CA TYR A 81 -6.69 -6.27 1.21
C TYR A 81 -5.70 -5.47 2.06
N ALA A 82 -4.49 -5.98 2.29
CA ALA A 82 -3.30 -5.29 2.77
C ALA A 82 -2.14 -5.44 1.78
N LEU A 83 -1.08 -4.63 1.93
CA LEU A 83 0.18 -4.83 1.22
C LEU A 83 1.06 -5.79 2.01
N VAL A 84 1.38 -6.95 1.44
CA VAL A 84 1.98 -8.06 2.17
C VAL A 84 3.24 -8.55 1.48
N TRP A 85 4.28 -8.80 2.26
CA TRP A 85 5.41 -9.65 1.90
C TRP A 85 5.30 -10.94 2.74
N PRO A 86 4.78 -12.06 2.18
CA PRO A 86 4.56 -13.32 2.91
C PRO A 86 5.89 -13.89 3.41
N ASN A 87 5.96 -14.78 4.40
CA ASN A 87 7.22 -15.38 4.87
C ASN A 87 8.10 -15.92 3.72
N PRO A 88 9.42 -15.57 3.65
CA PRO A 88 10.26 -15.95 2.51
C PRO A 88 10.56 -17.45 2.44
N GLU A 89 10.46 -18.15 3.57
CA GLU A 89 10.77 -19.58 3.67
C GLU A 89 9.57 -20.45 3.26
N THR A 90 8.35 -20.01 3.59
CA THR A 90 7.12 -20.82 3.45
C THR A 90 6.12 -20.25 2.44
N GLY A 91 6.24 -18.97 2.10
CA GLY A 91 5.23 -18.23 1.33
C GLY A 91 3.95 -17.95 2.11
N ALA A 92 3.91 -18.25 3.41
CA ALA A 92 2.70 -18.11 4.23
C ALA A 92 2.54 -16.72 4.83
N TYR A 93 1.30 -16.39 5.21
CA TYR A 93 1.00 -15.24 6.07
C TYR A 93 1.13 -15.68 7.53
N ASP A 94 2.31 -15.52 8.11
CA ASP A 94 2.63 -15.89 9.49
C ASP A 94 3.42 -14.77 10.19
N GLU A 95 3.95 -15.02 11.39
CA GLU A 95 4.70 -14.05 12.19
C GLU A 95 5.95 -13.45 11.51
N LYS A 96 6.45 -14.06 10.43
CA LYS A 96 7.55 -13.54 9.61
C LYS A 96 7.07 -12.78 8.37
N ALA A 97 5.76 -12.77 8.11
CA ALA A 97 5.19 -11.92 7.07
C ALA A 97 5.27 -10.45 7.50
N ILE A 98 5.42 -9.57 6.52
CA ILE A 98 5.37 -8.12 6.72
C ILE A 98 4.11 -7.64 6.05
N ASP A 99 3.20 -7.01 6.78
CA ASP A 99 1.98 -6.43 6.25
C ASP A 99 1.89 -4.93 6.55
N LEU A 100 1.30 -4.20 5.62
CA LEU A 100 0.94 -2.79 5.79
C LEU A 100 -0.54 -2.62 5.47
N ALA A 101 -1.23 -1.94 6.38
CA ALA A 101 -2.62 -1.58 6.23
C ALA A 101 -2.85 -0.75 4.95
N PRO A 102 -3.92 -1.02 4.19
CA PRO A 102 -4.18 -0.36 2.91
C PRO A 102 -4.35 1.16 3.05
N GLU A 103 -4.87 1.66 4.17
CA GLU A 103 -5.09 3.08 4.47
C GLU A 103 -3.75 3.83 4.57
N CYS A 104 -2.78 3.22 5.27
CA CYS A 104 -1.43 3.75 5.36
C CYS A 104 -0.83 3.85 3.95
N VAL A 105 -0.89 2.77 3.18
CA VAL A 105 -0.33 2.75 1.82
C VAL A 105 -1.03 3.76 0.91
N ARG A 106 -2.36 3.91 1.00
CA ARG A 106 -3.16 4.88 0.23
C ARG A 106 -2.73 6.31 0.55
N PHE A 107 -2.57 6.67 1.82
CA PHE A 107 -2.08 8.00 2.22
C PHE A 107 -0.76 8.37 1.54
N PHE A 108 0.21 7.45 1.51
CA PHE A 108 1.50 7.71 0.85
C PHE A 108 1.39 7.75 -0.67
N CYS A 109 0.53 6.92 -1.26
CA CYS A 109 0.22 6.98 -2.68
C CYS A 109 -0.35 8.34 -3.09
N GLU A 110 -1.28 8.89 -2.32
CA GLU A 110 -1.89 10.18 -2.63
C GLU A 110 -0.94 11.35 -2.47
N ARG A 111 -0.01 11.28 -1.50
CA ARG A 111 0.89 12.39 -1.18
C ARG A 111 2.20 12.38 -1.96
N TYR A 112 2.71 11.20 -2.29
CA TYR A 112 4.04 11.03 -2.89
C TYR A 112 4.04 10.08 -4.09
N GLY A 113 3.00 9.27 -4.25
CA GLY A 113 2.87 8.33 -5.35
C GLY A 113 2.58 9.04 -6.67
N LYS A 114 3.04 8.42 -7.75
CA LYS A 114 2.65 8.79 -9.10
C LYS A 114 1.30 8.15 -9.41
N LYS A 115 0.25 8.98 -9.49
CA LYS A 115 -1.08 8.52 -9.90
C LYS A 115 -1.07 8.16 -11.39
N LEU A 116 -1.33 6.88 -11.71
CA LEU A 116 -1.43 6.38 -13.08
C LEU A 116 -2.87 6.39 -13.59
N LYS A 117 -3.82 6.10 -12.69
CA LYS A 117 -5.25 6.10 -12.99
C LYS A 117 -6.03 6.69 -11.81
N ALA A 118 -6.92 7.64 -12.11
CA ALA A 118 -7.95 8.09 -11.18
C ALA A 118 -9.22 7.26 -11.39
N PRO A 119 -10.03 7.06 -10.34
CA PRO A 119 -11.34 6.43 -10.51
C PRO A 119 -12.19 7.25 -11.47
N ASP A 120 -12.89 6.58 -12.37
CA ASP A 120 -13.87 7.23 -13.22
C ASP A 120 -15.08 7.68 -12.39
N LYS A 121 -15.35 8.99 -12.38
CA LYS A 121 -16.46 9.58 -11.61
C LYS A 121 -17.77 9.62 -12.40
N SER A 122 -17.75 9.24 -13.68
CA SER A 122 -18.89 9.46 -14.59
C SER A 122 -20.11 8.55 -14.37
N VAL A 123 -20.14 7.71 -13.32
CA VAL A 123 -21.28 6.82 -13.02
C VAL A 123 -22.28 7.44 -12.04
N VAL A 124 -21.99 8.60 -11.43
CA VAL A 124 -22.85 9.18 -10.36
C VAL A 124 -23.78 10.30 -10.85
N ASP A 125 -23.56 10.89 -12.04
CA ASP A 125 -24.33 12.04 -12.52
C ASP A 125 -25.63 11.70 -13.28
N HIS A 126 -26.12 10.45 -13.23
CA HIS A 126 -27.35 10.05 -13.93
C HIS A 126 -28.55 9.69 -13.04
N GLN A 127 -28.50 10.00 -11.74
CA GLN A 127 -29.67 9.79 -10.85
C GLN A 127 -30.18 11.04 -10.13
N ALA A 128 -29.83 12.24 -10.60
CA ALA A 128 -30.40 13.49 -10.09
C ALA A 128 -31.18 14.25 -11.18
N GLN A 129 -32.14 13.59 -11.83
CA GLN A 129 -33.12 14.24 -12.72
C GLN A 129 -34.30 13.30 -13.06
N ILE A 130 -35.17 13.02 -12.09
CA ILE A 130 -36.60 12.68 -12.35
C ILE A 130 -37.44 13.31 -11.24
#